data_AF-A0A7W0FYQ6-F1
#
_entry.id   AF-A0A7W0FYQ6-F1
#
_cell.length_a   1.000
_cell.length_b   1.000
_cell.length_c   1.000
_cell.angle_alpha   90.00
_cell.angle_beta   90.00
_cell.angle_gamma   90.00
#
_symmetry.space_group_name_H-M   'P 1'
#
loop_
_entity.id
_entity.type
_entity.pdbx_description
1 polymer ?
#
loop_
_entity_poly.entity_id
_entity_poly.type
_entity_poly.pdbx_seq_one_letter_code
_entity_poly.pdbx_strand_id
1 'polypeptide(L)'
;MNYPQDQVDELNVICPGARRHDEGGATYFYLPGLRLPEGCNPGTLDALLCPTPHHGYTSRLLFERQFSSPQQRNWHYSARVAERNWQAISWNIPDPNMRLAQLLACHLRAFR
;
A
#
# COMPACT_ATOMS: atom_id res chain seq x y z
N MET A 1 -13.86 2.57 -9.27
CA MET A 1 -14.64 2.09 -8.10
C MET A 1 -14.88 3.29 -7.18
N ASN A 2 -16.04 3.41 -6.51
CA ASN A 2 -16.26 4.49 -5.55
C ASN A 2 -16.03 3.96 -4.13
N TYR A 3 -14.99 4.45 -3.45
CA TYR A 3 -14.74 4.10 -2.06
C TYR A 3 -15.50 5.08 -1.15
N PRO A 4 -16.26 4.58 -0.15
CA PRO A 4 -16.91 5.43 0.84
C PRO A 4 -15.92 6.38 1.56
N GLN A 5 -16.35 7.62 1.80
CA GLN A 5 -15.49 8.66 2.39
C GLN A 5 -14.98 8.27 3.79
N ASP A 6 -15.79 7.58 4.59
CA ASP A 6 -15.43 7.10 5.92
C ASP A 6 -14.22 6.14 5.88
N GLN A 7 -14.05 5.35 4.82
CA GLN A 7 -12.84 4.51 4.67
C GLN A 7 -11.59 5.31 4.34
N VAL A 8 -11.75 6.42 3.62
CA VAL A 8 -10.63 7.34 3.31
C VAL A 8 -10.25 8.13 4.56
N ASP A 9 -11.23 8.49 5.39
CA ASP A 9 -11.01 9.16 6.67
C ASP A 9 -10.26 8.23 7.65
N GLU A 10 -10.62 6.94 7.70
CA GLU A 10 -9.88 5.94 8.46
C GLU A 10 -8.41 5.82 8.02
N LEU A 11 -8.15 5.82 6.70
CA LEU A 11 -6.79 5.85 6.19
C LEU A 11 -6.03 7.11 6.63
N ASN A 12 -6.69 8.27 6.64
CA ASN A 12 -6.09 9.53 7.08
C ASN A 12 -5.75 9.55 8.57
N VAL A 13 -6.52 8.83 9.41
CA VAL A 13 -6.17 8.64 10.83
C VAL A 13 -4.86 7.85 10.97
N ILE A 14 -4.65 6.84 10.14
CA ILE A 14 -3.44 6.00 10.16
C ILE A 14 -2.24 6.73 9.53
N CYS A 15 -2.47 7.41 8.42
CA CYS A 15 -1.47 8.07 7.59
C CYS A 15 -1.99 9.46 7.18
N PRO A 16 -1.68 10.52 7.94
CA PRO A 16 -2.14 11.86 7.65
C PRO A 16 -1.74 12.33 6.25
N GLY A 17 -2.71 12.82 5.47
CA GLY A 17 -2.49 13.22 4.07
C GLY A 17 -2.74 12.10 3.06
N ALA A 18 -3.31 10.98 3.52
CA ALA A 18 -3.81 9.93 2.65
C ALA A 18 -4.83 10.50 1.65
N ARG A 19 -4.61 10.25 0.36
CA ARG A 19 -5.49 10.77 -0.69
C ARG A 19 -5.68 9.79 -1.82
N ARG A 20 -6.85 9.82 -2.40
CA ARG A 20 -7.19 9.04 -3.59
C ARG A 20 -6.46 9.58 -4.82
N HIS A 21 -6.01 8.68 -5.67
CA HIS A 21 -5.44 8.93 -6.99
C HIS A 21 -5.98 7.89 -7.96
N ASP A 22 -6.53 8.30 -9.10
CA ASP A 22 -7.02 7.37 -10.13
C ASP A 22 -6.14 7.51 -11.38
N GLU A 23 -5.62 6.39 -11.88
CA GLU A 23 -4.73 6.36 -13.05
C GLU A 23 -4.85 5.02 -13.78
N GLY A 24 -4.86 5.05 -15.12
CA GLY A 24 -4.87 3.82 -15.92
C GLY A 24 -6.07 2.91 -15.68
N GLY A 25 -7.20 3.44 -15.20
CA GLY A 25 -8.39 2.67 -14.84
C GLY A 25 -8.34 1.98 -13.47
N ALA A 26 -7.25 2.15 -12.72
CA ALA A 26 -7.10 1.66 -11.35
C ALA A 26 -7.23 2.82 -10.34
N THR A 27 -7.71 2.48 -9.14
CA THR A 27 -7.75 3.41 -8.01
C THR A 27 -6.59 3.10 -7.07
N TYR A 28 -5.87 4.14 -6.69
CA TYR A 28 -4.78 4.11 -5.73
C TYR A 28 -5.05 5.07 -4.57
N PHE A 29 -4.48 4.77 -3.42
CA PHE A 29 -4.44 5.67 -2.27
C PHE A 29 -2.99 5.98 -1.96
N TYR A 30 -2.61 7.23 -2.15
CA TYR A 30 -1.29 7.74 -1.77
C TYR A 30 -1.22 7.92 -0.27
N LEU A 31 -0.16 7.39 0.33
CA LEU A 31 0.09 7.32 1.76
C LEU A 31 1.46 7.99 2.04
N PRO A 32 1.50 9.31 2.25
CA PRO A 32 2.77 10.02 2.46
C PRO A 32 3.39 9.66 3.81
N GLY A 33 4.69 9.36 3.84
CA GLY A 33 5.42 9.10 5.08
C GLY A 33 4.79 7.98 5.94
N LEU A 34 4.21 6.97 5.29
CA LEU A 34 3.61 5.81 5.94
C LEU A 34 4.61 5.18 6.92
N ARG A 35 4.19 5.06 8.19
CA ARG A 35 4.97 4.38 9.22
C ARG A 35 4.98 2.88 8.96
N LEU A 36 6.17 2.32 8.84
CA LEU A 36 6.39 0.90 8.68
C LEU A 36 6.46 0.22 10.05
N PRO A 37 6.27 -1.11 10.12
CA PRO A 37 6.44 -1.84 11.37
C PRO A 37 7.84 -1.70 11.96
N GLU A 38 7.94 -1.93 13.28
CA GLU A 38 9.21 -1.92 13.99
C GLU A 38 10.23 -2.87 13.35
N GLY A 39 11.49 -2.44 13.31
CA GLY A 39 12.58 -3.15 12.64
C GLY A 39 12.70 -2.88 11.15
N CYS A 40 11.77 -2.14 10.53
CA CYS A 40 11.95 -1.67 9.16
C CYS A 40 12.93 -0.49 9.08
N ASN A 41 13.81 -0.48 8.08
CA ASN A 41 14.75 0.59 7.82
C ASN A 41 14.71 1.03 6.34
N PRO A 42 14.32 2.29 6.04
CA PRO A 42 13.87 3.33 6.99
C PRO A 42 12.52 2.99 7.65
N GLY A 43 12.21 3.59 8.80
CA GLY A 43 10.95 3.35 9.53
C GLY A 43 9.72 4.04 8.92
N THR A 44 9.91 4.90 7.92
CA THR A 44 8.85 5.63 7.21
C THR A 44 9.18 5.75 5.72
N LEU A 45 8.19 5.58 4.85
CA LEU A 45 8.30 5.75 3.40
C LEU A 45 6.98 6.21 2.79
N ASP A 46 7.04 6.85 1.63
CA ASP A 46 5.83 7.02 0.82
C ASP A 46 5.38 5.66 0.27
N ALA A 47 4.05 5.46 0.23
CA ALA A 47 3.43 4.27 -0.31
C ALA A 47 2.19 4.59 -1.18
N LEU A 48 1.84 3.64 -2.05
CA LEU A 48 0.57 3.59 -2.76
C LEU A 48 -0.15 2.29 -2.42
N LEU A 49 -1.38 2.41 -1.92
CA LEU A 49 -2.27 1.27 -1.77
C LEU A 49 -3.15 1.13 -2.99
N CYS A 50 -3.10 -0.01 -3.66
CA CYS A 50 -4.01 -0.41 -4.73
C CYS A 50 -4.99 -1.47 -4.17
N PRO A 51 -6.20 -1.10 -3.76
CA PRO A 51 -7.18 -2.01 -3.19
C PRO A 51 -7.92 -2.88 -4.22
N THR A 52 -7.72 -2.64 -5.52
CA THR A 52 -8.34 -3.40 -6.62
C THR A 52 -7.40 -4.45 -7.19
N PRO A 53 -7.93 -5.48 -7.91
CA PRO A 53 -7.09 -6.47 -8.57
C PRO A 53 -6.05 -5.83 -9.50
N HIS A 54 -4.79 -6.21 -9.31
CA HIS A 54 -3.66 -5.59 -10.01
C HIS A 54 -2.52 -6.60 -10.24
N HIS A 55 -2.25 -6.93 -11.51
CA HIS A 55 -1.18 -7.85 -11.92
C HIS A 55 -1.19 -9.20 -11.17
N GLY A 56 -2.35 -9.85 -11.09
CA GLY A 56 -2.52 -11.19 -10.51
C GLY A 56 -2.71 -11.23 -8.99
N TYR A 57 -2.79 -10.08 -8.33
CA TYR A 57 -3.06 -9.96 -6.88
C TYR A 57 -4.38 -9.23 -6.68
N THR A 58 -5.12 -9.60 -5.64
CA THR A 58 -6.43 -8.99 -5.33
C THR A 58 -6.30 -7.55 -4.82
N SER A 59 -5.14 -7.21 -4.25
CA SER A 59 -4.70 -5.87 -3.90
C SER A 59 -3.18 -5.82 -3.83
N ARG A 60 -2.59 -4.61 -3.82
CA ARG A 60 -1.15 -4.42 -3.65
C ARG A 60 -0.84 -3.19 -2.80
N LEU A 61 0.21 -3.28 -2.00
CA LEU A 61 0.87 -2.13 -1.39
C LEU A 61 2.22 -1.91 -2.08
N LEU A 62 2.40 -0.74 -2.67
CA LEU A 62 3.62 -0.32 -3.34
C LEU A 62 4.34 0.75 -2.51
N PHE A 63 5.66 0.77 -2.58
CA PHE A 63 6.53 1.64 -1.82
C PHE A 63 7.47 2.40 -2.77
N GLU A 64 7.87 3.62 -2.41
CA GLU A 64 8.74 4.44 -3.28
C GLU A 64 10.12 3.81 -3.54
N ARG A 65 10.58 2.92 -2.65
CA ARG A 65 11.81 2.14 -2.79
C ARG A 65 11.74 0.85 -1.97
N GLN A 66 12.67 -0.06 -2.22
CA GLN A 66 12.89 -1.23 -1.37
C GLN A 66 13.47 -0.80 -0.02
N PHE A 67 13.19 -1.58 1.01
CA PHE A 67 13.68 -1.33 2.37
C PHE A 67 14.00 -2.64 3.09
N SER A 68 14.75 -2.53 4.19
CA SER A 68 15.07 -3.67 5.05
C SER A 68 13.95 -3.88 6.07
N SER A 69 13.55 -5.12 6.30
CA SER A 69 12.59 -5.51 7.32
C SER A 69 13.05 -6.80 8.03
N PRO A 70 12.54 -7.10 9.25
CA PRO A 70 12.86 -8.33 9.97
C PRO A 70 12.58 -9.60 9.17
N GLN A 71 11.50 -9.59 8.37
CA GLN A 71 11.21 -10.64 7.40
C GLN A 71 11.86 -10.33 6.06
N GLN A 72 12.56 -11.30 5.47
CA GLN A 72 12.98 -11.18 4.08
C GLN A 72 11.76 -11.22 3.16
N ARG A 73 11.70 -10.28 2.22
CA ARG A 73 10.60 -10.17 1.25
C ARG A 73 11.10 -10.14 -0.18
N ASN A 74 10.31 -10.76 -1.04
CA ASN A 74 10.60 -10.91 -2.45
C ASN A 74 10.05 -9.72 -3.24
N TRP A 75 10.93 -8.77 -3.57
CA TRP A 75 10.62 -7.56 -4.33
C TRP A 75 10.68 -7.83 -5.84
N HIS A 76 9.56 -8.27 -6.43
CA HIS A 76 9.51 -8.68 -7.85
C HIS A 76 8.67 -7.78 -8.75
N TYR A 77 8.06 -6.73 -8.21
CA TYR A 77 7.17 -5.89 -8.99
C TYR A 77 7.54 -4.42 -8.91
N SER A 78 7.62 -3.78 -10.07
CA SER A 78 7.75 -2.34 -10.20
C SER A 78 6.61 -1.77 -11.06
N ALA A 79 6.13 -0.59 -10.70
CA ALA A 79 5.12 0.13 -11.45
C ALA A 79 5.46 1.62 -11.52
N ARG A 80 5.07 2.27 -12.62
CA ARG A 80 5.12 3.72 -12.75
C ARG A 80 3.70 4.25 -12.61
N VAL A 81 3.45 5.03 -11.55
CA VAL A 81 2.15 5.62 -11.23
C VAL A 81 2.39 7.04 -10.71
N ALA A 82 1.59 8.01 -11.16
CA ALA A 82 1.73 9.43 -10.81
C ALA A 82 3.16 9.95 -11.08
N GLU A 83 3.72 9.57 -12.23
CA GLU A 83 5.10 9.88 -12.67
C GLU A 83 6.23 9.40 -11.74
N ARG A 84 5.91 8.64 -10.70
CA ARG A 84 6.86 8.06 -9.75
C ARG A 84 7.00 6.56 -9.98
N ASN A 85 8.18 6.03 -9.68
CA ASN A 85 8.41 4.59 -9.69
C ASN A 85 8.13 4.02 -8.29
N TRP A 86 7.47 2.87 -8.27
CA TRP A 86 7.04 2.18 -7.07
C TRP A 86 7.49 0.72 -7.12
N GLN A 87 7.73 0.14 -5.95
CA GLN A 87 8.20 -1.23 -5.76
C GLN A 87 7.19 -1.98 -4.87
N ALA A 88 6.89 -3.23 -5.17
CA ALA A 88 6.00 -4.03 -4.34
C ALA A 88 6.57 -5.44 -4.11
N ILE A 89 6.20 -6.00 -2.96
CA ILE A 89 6.48 -7.39 -2.63
C ILE A 89 5.39 -8.31 -3.19
N SER A 90 5.70 -9.59 -3.35
CA SER A 90 4.69 -10.63 -3.59
C SER A 90 3.99 -10.99 -2.28
N TRP A 91 2.82 -10.40 -2.02
CA TRP A 91 2.02 -10.67 -0.82
C TRP A 91 0.53 -10.72 -1.15
N ASN A 92 -0.13 -11.81 -0.76
CA ASN A 92 -1.58 -11.95 -0.86
C ASN A 92 -2.20 -11.77 0.52
N ILE A 93 -3.27 -10.99 0.58
CA ILE A 93 -4.09 -10.83 1.77
C ILE A 93 -5.21 -11.87 1.80
N PRO A 94 -5.71 -12.29 2.98
CA PRO A 94 -6.70 -13.36 3.09
C PRO A 94 -8.07 -13.02 2.48
N ASP A 95 -8.52 -11.78 2.62
CA ASP A 95 -9.81 -11.30 2.10
C ASP A 95 -9.64 -9.90 1.50
N PRO A 96 -9.96 -9.70 0.20
CA PRO A 96 -9.87 -8.39 -0.44
C PRO A 96 -11.09 -7.48 -0.22
N ASN A 97 -12.20 -7.99 0.34
CA ASN A 97 -13.41 -7.18 0.59
C ASN A 97 -13.34 -6.38 1.90
N MET A 98 -12.16 -6.32 2.52
CA MET A 98 -11.91 -5.54 3.74
C MET A 98 -11.95 -4.03 3.48
N ARG A 99 -12.16 -3.25 4.55
CA ARG A 99 -12.03 -1.80 4.50
C ARG A 99 -10.58 -1.39 4.20
N LEU A 100 -10.38 -0.21 3.62
CA LEU A 100 -9.05 0.29 3.23
C LEU A 100 -8.01 0.24 4.37
N ALA A 101 -8.38 0.67 5.57
CA ALA A 101 -7.51 0.63 6.75
C ALA A 101 -7.10 -0.80 7.16
N GLN A 102 -8.04 -1.75 7.09
CA GLN A 102 -7.77 -3.17 7.38
C GLN A 102 -6.86 -3.78 6.32
N LEU A 103 -7.11 -3.44 5.05
CA LEU A 103 -6.32 -3.88 3.93
C LEU A 103 -4.87 -3.40 4.05
N LEU A 104 -4.66 -2.13 4.40
CA LEU A 104 -3.34 -1.58 4.71
C LEU A 104 -2.67 -2.33 5.87
N ALA A 105 -3.37 -2.57 6.97
CA ALA A 105 -2.83 -3.30 8.12
C ALA A 105 -2.40 -4.74 7.74
N CYS A 106 -3.18 -5.43 6.91
CA CYS A 106 -2.85 -6.76 6.41
C CYS A 106 -1.60 -6.79 5.52
N HIS A 107 -1.38 -5.76 4.70
CA HIS A 107 -0.14 -5.62 3.94
C HIS A 107 1.05 -5.32 4.85
N LEU A 108 0.89 -4.42 5.84
CA LEU A 108 1.96 -4.10 6.78
C LEU A 108 2.37 -5.28 7.66
N ARG A 109 1.47 -6.24 7.93
CA ARG A 109 1.81 -7.49 8.63
C ARG A 109 2.84 -8.33 7.88
N ALA A 110 3.01 -8.13 6.58
CA ALA A 110 4.11 -8.77 5.86
C ALA A 110 5.49 -8.30 6.38
N PHE A 111 5.64 -7.14 6.99
CA PHE A 111 6.98 -6.69 7.40
C PHE A 111 7.31 -6.96 8.87
N ARG A 112 6.47 -7.75 9.57
CA ARG A 112 6.69 -8.20 10.95
C ARG A 112 7.14 -9.66 10.97
#